data_AF-A0A8R7VEM8-F1
#
_entry.id   AF-A0A8R7VEM8-F1
#
_cell.length_a   1.000
_cell.length_b   1.000
_cell.length_c   1.000
_cell.angle_alpha   90.00
_cell.angle_beta   90.00
_cell.angle_gamma   90.00
#
_symmetry.space_group_name_H-M   'P 1'
#
loop_
_entity.id
_entity.type
_entity.pdbx_description
1 polymer ?
#
loop_
_entity_poly.entity_id
_entity_poly.type
_entity_poly.pdbx_seq_one_letter_code
_entity_poly.pdbx_strand_id
1 'polypeptide(L)'
;MELAISAVAGELVSRFVSFLANRYLHSSCRAQWEEKQLKKLQLLLLRAHTVVEEADGRYITNSGMLAQLSMLADAMYRGYWTLGASRYISLEESMEEGVVHNPSPHKRFCMVHGSARKNKATSLVDVQGALESLEDVVAGMTEFVVLLGGCDRMLRRPYDAYLYNDNIMFGRHAEKQKLLNFVLQHGSPGDAPAVLPVIGAPTAGKRTLVAHVCKDERVRSHFSSVLHLNGDSFSRFADHDRSLLRGKILVVVELVPDVDEEDWAKFCSSVATSMDSGSKVIIISRLKSTERLGTVEPIFLNNLSYEEFSYLFKTLSFGSANPVQHPRLAWVADELAREFHSEYSLGDANIFADLMRRNLNDRSWLGMLSRLRKAIERNLSMFGKHPRSLFQRRHQIDITEFLLHPASSPLCIVPSCTSGSSRTEVAVGREFLPRVRLGDLLLDPGVRPQGDFNVVAWESRLPPYTSFVHFATSGNGALGAAEQSTPLSGRKR
;
A
#
# COMPACT_ATOMS: atom_id res chain seq x y z
N MET A 1 38.53 36.24 -55.57
CA MET A 1 38.66 35.40 -54.36
C MET A 1 37.51 35.67 -53.39
N GLU A 2 37.10 36.92 -53.18
CA GLU A 2 36.00 37.30 -52.29
C GLU A 2 34.61 36.74 -52.67
N LEU A 3 34.25 36.70 -53.96
CA LEU A 3 32.97 36.14 -54.43
C LEU A 3 32.79 34.64 -54.10
N ALA A 4 33.87 33.86 -54.17
CA ALA A 4 33.84 32.43 -53.86
C ALA A 4 33.72 32.17 -52.34
N ILE A 5 34.38 33.00 -51.53
CA ILE A 5 34.31 32.95 -50.07
C ILE A 5 32.90 33.34 -49.59
N SER A 6 32.29 34.36 -50.21
CA SER A 6 30.91 34.78 -49.90
C SER A 6 29.88 33.72 -50.27
N ALA A 7 30.07 32.98 -51.37
CA ALA A 7 29.19 31.89 -51.78
C ALA A 7 29.23 30.70 -50.81
N VAL A 8 30.44 30.30 -50.37
CA VAL A 8 30.63 29.23 -49.38
C VAL A 8 30.08 29.63 -48.01
N ALA A 9 30.28 30.89 -47.60
CA ALA A 9 29.70 31.40 -46.36
C ALA A 9 28.16 31.42 -46.41
N GLY A 10 27.56 31.82 -47.55
CA GLY A 10 26.11 31.79 -47.76
C GLY A 10 25.50 30.38 -47.68
N GLU A 11 26.16 29.39 -48.27
CA GLU A 11 25.75 27.97 -48.20
C GLU A 11 25.80 27.43 -46.75
N LEU A 12 26.88 27.74 -46.01
CA LEU A 12 27.03 27.33 -44.61
C LEU A 12 25.98 27.99 -43.70
N VAL A 13 25.72 29.29 -43.88
CA VAL A 13 24.68 30.01 -43.13
C VAL A 13 23.29 29.45 -43.47
N SER A 14 23.01 29.18 -44.75
CA SER A 14 21.74 28.58 -45.19
C SER A 14 21.50 27.19 -44.58
N ARG A 15 22.53 26.33 -44.55
CA ARG A 15 22.46 25.02 -43.91
C ARG A 15 22.29 25.11 -42.39
N PHE A 16 22.95 26.06 -41.76
CA PHE A 16 22.81 26.32 -40.32
C PHE A 16 21.40 26.81 -39.97
N VAL A 17 20.87 27.77 -40.73
CA VAL A 17 19.49 28.27 -40.57
C VAL A 17 18.47 27.15 -40.84
N SER A 18 18.68 26.34 -41.87
CA SER A 18 17.79 25.19 -42.18
C SER A 18 17.82 24.13 -41.08
N PHE A 19 19.00 23.86 -40.50
CA PHE A 19 19.14 22.96 -39.36
C PHE A 19 18.41 23.49 -38.11
N LEU A 20 18.57 24.79 -37.80
CA LEU A 20 17.87 25.42 -36.67
C LEU A 20 16.36 25.47 -36.90
N ALA A 21 15.91 25.82 -38.12
CA ALA A 21 14.49 25.85 -38.47
C ALA A 21 13.86 24.45 -38.40
N ASN A 22 14.54 23.43 -38.93
CA ASN A 22 14.07 22.05 -38.84
C ASN A 22 14.03 21.57 -37.38
N ARG A 23 15.06 21.88 -36.59
CA ARG A 23 15.09 21.54 -35.16
C ARG A 23 13.97 22.22 -34.38
N TYR A 24 13.69 23.49 -34.67
CA TYR A 24 12.63 24.29 -34.01
C TYR A 24 11.22 23.86 -34.43
N LEU A 25 11.00 23.59 -35.73
CA LEU A 25 9.73 23.06 -36.23
C LEU A 25 9.47 21.67 -35.68
N HIS A 26 10.48 20.80 -35.66
CA HIS A 26 10.36 19.46 -35.12
C HIS A 26 10.15 19.44 -33.60
N SER A 27 10.74 20.38 -32.85
CA SER A 27 10.45 20.54 -31.41
C SER A 27 9.05 21.10 -31.16
N SER A 28 8.59 22.07 -31.95
CA SER A 28 7.28 22.70 -31.80
C SER A 28 6.13 21.75 -32.17
N CYS A 29 6.26 21.03 -33.29
CA CYS A 29 5.31 19.99 -33.68
C CYS A 29 5.24 18.85 -32.67
N ARG A 30 6.41 18.45 -32.12
CA ARG A 30 6.48 17.42 -31.08
C ARG A 30 5.78 17.87 -29.80
N ALA A 31 6.04 19.09 -29.33
CA ALA A 31 5.39 19.64 -28.14
C ALA A 31 3.85 19.71 -28.29
N GLN A 32 3.35 20.14 -29.46
CA GLN A 32 1.91 20.17 -29.73
C GLN A 32 1.29 18.76 -29.79
N TRP A 33 1.99 17.80 -30.38
CA TRP A 33 1.55 16.41 -30.43
C TRP A 33 1.50 15.79 -29.02
N GLU A 34 2.55 15.98 -28.21
CA GLU A 34 2.62 15.49 -26.83
C GLU A 34 1.52 16.12 -25.96
N GLU A 35 1.25 17.43 -26.10
CA GLU A 35 0.15 18.10 -25.40
C GLU A 35 -1.22 17.50 -25.78
N LYS A 36 -1.43 17.19 -27.06
CA LYS A 36 -2.66 16.56 -27.54
C LYS A 36 -2.82 15.14 -26.97
N GLN A 37 -1.75 14.33 -26.95
CA GLN A 37 -1.79 13.00 -26.36
C GLN A 37 -2.05 13.06 -24.85
N LEU A 38 -1.43 13.99 -24.13
CA LEU A 38 -1.65 14.18 -22.70
C LEU A 38 -3.10 14.58 -22.39
N LYS A 39 -3.71 15.47 -23.20
CA LYS A 39 -5.14 15.82 -23.07
C LYS A 39 -6.04 14.61 -23.31
N LYS A 40 -5.74 13.79 -24.32
CA LYS A 40 -6.47 12.55 -24.61
C LYS A 40 -6.36 11.54 -23.46
N LEU A 41 -5.15 11.34 -22.94
CA LEU A 41 -4.87 10.47 -21.79
C LEU A 41 -5.65 10.93 -20.55
N GLN A 42 -5.65 12.22 -20.23
CA GLN A 42 -6.43 12.78 -19.11
C GLN A 42 -7.92 12.51 -19.24
N LEU A 43 -8.49 12.68 -20.45
CA LEU A 43 -9.91 12.41 -20.70
C LEU A 43 -10.25 10.93 -20.51
N LEU A 44 -9.41 10.02 -21.01
CA LEU A 44 -9.60 8.59 -20.86
C LEU A 44 -9.45 8.14 -19.41
N LEU A 45 -8.48 8.69 -18.68
CA LEU A 45 -8.31 8.43 -17.25
C LEU A 45 -9.53 8.86 -16.44
N LEU A 46 -10.10 10.03 -16.74
CA LEU A 46 -11.34 10.48 -16.11
C LEU A 46 -12.50 9.50 -16.37
N ARG A 47 -12.62 9.02 -17.61
CA ARG A 47 -13.65 8.03 -17.99
C ARG A 47 -13.43 6.69 -17.26
N ALA A 48 -12.21 6.17 -17.26
CA ALA A 48 -11.86 4.93 -16.58
C ALA A 48 -12.12 5.03 -15.08
N HIS A 49 -11.69 6.12 -14.45
CA HIS A 49 -11.93 6.39 -13.03
C HIS A 49 -13.42 6.42 -12.70
N THR A 50 -14.23 7.12 -13.49
CA THR A 50 -15.69 7.17 -13.31
C THR A 50 -16.32 5.77 -13.35
N VAL A 51 -15.87 4.92 -14.27
CA VAL A 51 -16.37 3.55 -14.39
C VAL A 51 -15.93 2.68 -13.21
N VAL A 52 -14.67 2.80 -12.76
CA VAL A 52 -14.16 2.09 -11.57
C VAL A 52 -14.91 2.53 -10.30
N GLU A 53 -15.15 3.82 -10.12
CA GLU A 53 -15.91 4.37 -8.99
C GLU A 53 -17.37 3.90 -8.99
N GLU A 54 -18.04 3.88 -10.15
CA GLU A 54 -19.41 3.34 -10.26
C GLU A 54 -19.42 1.82 -9.97
N ALA A 55 -18.41 1.09 -10.44
CA ALA A 55 -18.29 -0.35 -10.20
C ALA A 55 -18.06 -0.69 -8.71
N ASP A 56 -17.28 0.11 -7.99
CA ASP A 56 -17.04 -0.08 -6.55
C ASP A 56 -18.32 0.13 -5.70
N GLY A 57 -19.28 0.90 -6.23
CA GLY A 57 -20.60 1.12 -5.63
C GLY A 57 -21.66 0.07 -5.97
N ARG A 58 -21.29 -1.04 -6.64
CA ARG A 58 -22.23 -2.06 -7.14
C ARG A 58 -21.86 -3.45 -6.61
N TYR A 59 -22.83 -4.35 -6.53
CA TYR A 59 -22.59 -5.78 -6.26
C TYR A 59 -22.37 -6.51 -7.58
N ILE A 60 -21.14 -6.96 -7.84
CA ILE A 60 -20.73 -7.61 -9.09
C ILE A 60 -20.44 -9.09 -8.82
N THR A 61 -21.30 -9.95 -9.34
CA THR A 61 -21.20 -11.42 -9.18
C THR A 61 -20.49 -12.10 -10.34
N ASN A 62 -20.53 -11.51 -11.53
CA ASN A 62 -19.97 -12.08 -12.75
C ASN A 62 -18.43 -12.00 -12.75
N SER A 63 -17.77 -13.17 -12.83
CA SER A 63 -16.30 -13.26 -12.80
C SER A 63 -15.62 -12.58 -14.00
N GLY A 64 -16.24 -12.60 -15.18
CA GLY A 64 -15.76 -11.89 -16.37
C GLY A 64 -15.78 -10.38 -16.20
N MET A 65 -16.84 -9.83 -15.60
CA MET A 65 -16.91 -8.41 -15.26
C MET A 65 -15.85 -8.04 -14.22
N LEU A 66 -15.58 -8.89 -13.23
CA LEU A 66 -14.50 -8.64 -12.27
C LEU A 66 -13.12 -8.61 -12.94
N ALA A 67 -12.87 -9.49 -13.92
CA ALA A 67 -11.64 -9.47 -14.70
C ALA A 67 -11.51 -8.18 -15.53
N GLN A 68 -12.60 -7.74 -16.17
CA GLN A 68 -12.65 -6.46 -16.90
C GLN A 68 -12.36 -5.27 -15.97
N LEU A 69 -12.98 -5.23 -14.79
CA LEU A 69 -12.73 -4.19 -13.79
C LEU A 69 -11.26 -4.15 -13.35
N SER A 70 -10.64 -5.32 -13.11
CA SER A 70 -9.21 -5.40 -12.78
C SER A 70 -8.33 -4.87 -13.91
N MET A 71 -8.61 -5.22 -15.17
CA MET A 71 -7.86 -4.70 -16.32
C MET A 71 -7.99 -3.17 -16.46
N LEU A 72 -9.20 -2.64 -16.26
CA LEU A 72 -9.45 -1.19 -16.30
C LEU A 72 -8.70 -0.45 -15.20
N ALA A 73 -8.77 -0.94 -13.96
CA ALA A 73 -8.09 -0.33 -12.82
C ALA A 73 -6.57 -0.33 -13.02
N ASP A 74 -6.00 -1.45 -13.49
CA ASP A 74 -4.57 -1.57 -13.75
C ASP A 74 -4.08 -0.61 -14.86
N ALA A 75 -4.82 -0.53 -15.98
CA ALA A 75 -4.54 0.43 -17.06
C ALA A 75 -4.68 1.89 -16.56
N MET A 76 -5.68 2.16 -15.72
CA MET A 76 -5.89 3.47 -15.12
C MET A 76 -4.72 3.88 -14.21
N TYR A 77 -4.27 3.02 -13.31
CA TYR A 77 -3.13 3.33 -12.43
C TYR A 77 -1.84 3.55 -13.22
N ARG A 78 -1.57 2.71 -14.23
CA ARG A 78 -0.45 2.94 -15.16
C ARG A 78 -0.55 4.29 -15.86
N GLY A 79 -1.72 4.64 -16.39
CA GLY A 79 -1.91 5.94 -17.04
C GLY A 79 -1.74 7.13 -16.09
N TYR A 80 -2.21 7.05 -14.84
CA TYR A 80 -1.98 8.10 -13.84
C TYR A 80 -0.50 8.24 -13.44
N TRP A 81 0.20 7.11 -13.28
CA TRP A 81 1.63 7.10 -13.02
C TRP A 81 2.40 7.80 -14.16
N THR A 82 2.15 7.37 -15.40
CA THR A 82 2.74 7.94 -16.62
C THR A 82 2.44 9.44 -16.75
N LEU A 83 1.19 9.86 -16.53
CA LEU A 83 0.79 11.27 -16.57
C LEU A 83 1.51 12.11 -15.52
N GLY A 84 1.74 11.57 -14.32
CA GLY A 84 2.51 12.24 -13.28
C GLY A 84 3.98 12.35 -13.66
N ALA A 85 4.59 11.25 -14.07
CA ALA A 85 6.01 11.17 -14.42
C ALA A 85 6.39 12.09 -15.58
N SER A 86 5.53 12.25 -16.59
CA SER A 86 5.79 13.15 -17.72
C SER A 86 5.85 14.62 -17.29
N ARG A 87 5.07 15.02 -16.29
CA ARG A 87 5.03 16.41 -15.78
C ARG A 87 6.28 16.79 -14.98
N TYR A 88 6.91 15.81 -14.33
CA TYR A 88 8.15 16.04 -13.58
C TYR A 88 9.33 16.30 -14.51
N ILE A 89 9.44 15.52 -15.58
CA ILE A 89 10.50 15.66 -16.58
C ILE A 89 10.47 17.06 -17.20
N SER A 90 9.29 17.55 -17.58
CA SER A 90 9.13 18.91 -18.09
C SER A 90 9.53 19.99 -17.08
N LEU A 91 9.35 19.74 -15.78
CA LEU A 91 9.74 20.67 -14.72
C LEU A 91 11.27 20.67 -14.51
N GLU A 92 11.92 19.51 -14.56
CA GLU A 92 13.38 19.38 -14.45
C GLU A 92 14.09 20.04 -15.65
N GLU A 93 13.58 19.83 -16.87
CA GLU A 93 14.07 20.50 -18.09
C GLU A 93 13.93 22.03 -18.02
N SER A 94 12.88 22.56 -17.37
CA SER A 94 12.69 24.01 -17.17
C SER A 94 13.61 24.63 -16.10
N MET A 95 14.19 23.80 -15.22
CA MET A 95 15.09 24.26 -14.14
C MET A 95 16.57 24.19 -14.55
N GLU A 96 16.92 23.43 -15.59
CA GLU A 96 18.28 23.32 -16.12
C GLU A 96 18.76 24.55 -16.92
N GLU A 97 17.90 25.51 -17.26
CA GLU A 97 18.29 26.72 -18.01
C GLU A 97 18.94 27.83 -17.17
N GLY A 98 19.10 27.67 -15.85
CA GLY A 98 19.45 28.82 -14.98
C GLY A 98 20.55 28.67 -13.92
N VAL A 99 21.02 27.48 -13.54
CA VAL A 99 21.95 27.36 -12.40
C VAL A 99 23.01 26.28 -12.60
N VAL A 100 24.28 26.71 -12.64
CA VAL A 100 25.44 25.83 -12.49
C VAL A 100 25.41 25.22 -11.09
N HIS A 101 25.09 23.93 -10.97
CA HIS A 101 25.32 23.18 -9.73
C HIS A 101 26.17 21.94 -9.94
N ASN A 102 27.23 21.87 -9.13
CA ASN A 102 28.10 20.73 -8.93
C ASN A 102 27.28 19.47 -8.58
N PRO A 103 27.59 18.30 -9.17
CA PRO A 103 26.86 17.06 -8.90
C PRO A 103 27.08 16.61 -7.46
N SER A 104 25.98 16.39 -6.73
CA SER A 104 26.00 15.79 -5.38
C SER A 104 26.44 14.32 -5.41
N PRO A 105 26.98 13.77 -4.30
CA PRO A 105 27.62 12.44 -4.28
C PRO A 105 26.69 11.25 -4.52
N HIS A 106 25.37 11.43 -4.48
CA HIS A 106 24.40 10.32 -4.51
C HIS A 106 24.08 9.79 -5.92
N LYS A 107 24.64 10.36 -6.98
CA LYS A 107 24.60 9.76 -8.34
C LYS A 107 25.43 8.46 -8.47
N ARG A 108 26.00 7.93 -7.36
CA ARG A 108 26.87 6.73 -7.37
C ARG A 108 26.24 5.45 -6.81
N PHE A 109 25.09 5.48 -6.14
CA PHE A 109 24.53 4.25 -5.55
C PHE A 109 23.60 3.42 -6.46
N CYS A 110 23.39 3.84 -7.71
CA CYS A 110 22.81 2.97 -8.75
C CYS A 110 23.86 2.09 -9.48
N MET A 111 25.08 1.95 -8.95
CA MET A 111 26.15 1.14 -9.55
C MET A 111 26.53 -0.09 -8.72
N VAL A 112 25.57 -0.97 -8.40
CA VAL A 112 25.88 -2.40 -8.17
C VAL A 112 24.72 -3.28 -8.66
N HIS A 113 24.43 -3.22 -9.95
CA HIS A 113 24.07 -4.38 -10.76
C HIS A 113 24.43 -4.04 -12.21
N GLY A 114 25.47 -4.73 -12.70
CA GLY A 114 26.11 -4.42 -13.98
C GLY A 114 25.23 -4.78 -15.17
N SER A 115 24.92 -3.77 -15.99
CA SER A 115 24.84 -3.79 -17.46
C SER A 115 23.89 -2.68 -17.91
N ALA A 116 24.44 -1.57 -18.43
CA ALA A 116 23.82 -0.68 -19.43
C ALA A 116 24.54 0.67 -19.47
N ARG A 117 25.86 0.66 -19.76
CA ARG A 117 26.55 1.87 -20.23
C ARG A 117 26.47 1.90 -21.76
N LYS A 118 25.26 1.94 -22.29
CA LYS A 118 24.87 2.22 -23.68
C LYS A 118 23.34 2.24 -23.69
N ASN A 119 22.77 3.42 -24.00
CA ASN A 119 21.35 3.77 -24.15
C ASN A 119 20.92 4.86 -23.16
N LYS A 120 21.37 6.10 -23.41
CA LYS A 120 20.83 7.32 -22.79
C LYS A 120 19.46 7.71 -23.40
N ALA A 121 18.70 6.72 -23.88
CA ALA A 121 17.46 6.87 -24.65
C ALA A 121 16.31 5.97 -24.13
N THR A 122 16.43 5.37 -22.93
CA THR A 122 15.48 4.36 -22.44
C THR A 122 14.84 4.72 -21.09
N SER A 123 14.40 5.98 -20.95
CA SER A 123 13.43 6.37 -19.91
C SER A 123 12.70 7.65 -20.32
N LEU A 124 12.23 7.71 -21.57
CA LEU A 124 11.13 8.60 -21.87
C LEU A 124 9.89 7.88 -21.36
N VAL A 125 9.23 8.43 -20.35
CA VAL A 125 7.96 7.90 -19.83
C VAL A 125 7.05 7.57 -21.01
N ASP A 126 6.64 6.31 -21.14
CA ASP A 126 5.92 5.82 -22.32
C ASP A 126 4.45 6.28 -22.30
N VAL A 127 4.24 7.57 -22.58
CA VAL A 127 2.92 8.20 -22.66
C VAL A 127 2.09 7.54 -23.75
N GLN A 128 2.71 7.18 -24.87
CA GLN A 128 2.01 6.58 -26.00
C GLN A 128 1.54 5.16 -25.67
N GLY A 129 2.40 4.31 -25.09
CA GLY A 129 2.01 2.96 -24.70
C GLY A 129 0.96 2.93 -23.59
N ALA A 130 1.03 3.84 -22.62
CA ALA A 130 -0.02 3.95 -21.59
C ALA A 130 -1.36 4.42 -22.19
N LEU A 131 -1.33 5.32 -23.16
CA LEU A 131 -2.51 5.78 -23.87
C LEU A 131 -3.14 4.68 -24.72
N GLU A 132 -2.34 3.96 -25.51
CA GLU A 132 -2.79 2.82 -26.32
C GLU A 132 -3.40 1.73 -25.44
N SER A 133 -2.73 1.36 -24.35
CA SER A 133 -3.26 0.39 -23.39
C SER A 133 -4.60 0.80 -22.80
N LEU A 134 -4.78 2.08 -22.48
CA LEU A 134 -6.04 2.57 -21.91
C LEU A 134 -7.14 2.66 -22.97
N GLU A 135 -6.80 3.02 -24.21
CA GLU A 135 -7.73 3.02 -25.35
C GLU A 135 -8.27 1.62 -25.64
N ASP A 136 -7.40 0.63 -25.71
CA ASP A 136 -7.77 -0.77 -25.95
C ASP A 136 -8.73 -1.28 -24.87
N VAL A 137 -8.41 -1.04 -23.60
CA VAL A 137 -9.25 -1.49 -22.49
C VAL A 137 -10.58 -0.75 -22.48
N VAL A 138 -10.59 0.58 -22.67
CA VAL A 138 -11.83 1.38 -22.69
C VAL A 138 -12.72 1.05 -23.88
N ALA A 139 -12.16 0.69 -25.04
CA ALA A 139 -12.92 0.26 -26.20
C ALA A 139 -13.76 -1.00 -25.91
N GLY A 140 -13.23 -1.92 -25.09
CA GLY A 140 -13.92 -3.14 -24.66
C GLY A 140 -14.86 -3.00 -23.46
N MET A 141 -15.14 -1.78 -22.97
CA MET A 141 -15.95 -1.58 -21.76
C MET A 141 -17.45 -1.34 -22.02
N THR A 142 -17.91 -1.35 -23.28
CA THR A 142 -19.30 -1.02 -23.61
C THR A 142 -20.28 -2.02 -22.98
N GLU A 143 -20.05 -3.31 -23.15
CA GLU A 143 -20.85 -4.39 -22.57
C GLU A 143 -20.75 -4.39 -21.05
N PHE A 144 -19.55 -4.15 -20.51
CA PHE A 144 -19.33 -4.05 -19.07
C PHE A 144 -20.21 -2.96 -18.45
N VAL A 145 -20.24 -1.76 -19.02
CA VAL A 145 -21.02 -0.62 -18.51
C VAL A 145 -22.53 -0.91 -18.59
N VAL A 146 -22.99 -1.56 -19.66
CA VAL A 146 -24.40 -1.96 -19.80
C VAL A 146 -24.79 -2.97 -18.72
N LEU A 147 -23.99 -4.02 -18.52
CA LEU A 147 -24.23 -5.03 -17.50
C LEU A 147 -24.14 -4.45 -16.09
N LEU A 148 -23.21 -3.53 -15.86
CA LEU A 148 -23.04 -2.85 -14.57
C LEU A 148 -24.29 -2.06 -14.17
N GLY A 149 -25.01 -1.51 -15.15
CA GLY A 149 -26.31 -0.86 -14.94
C GLY A 149 -27.34 -1.75 -14.26
N GLY A 150 -27.31 -3.06 -14.55
CA GLY A 150 -28.19 -4.07 -13.96
C GLY A 150 -27.74 -4.63 -12.61
N CYS A 151 -26.54 -4.30 -12.14
CA CYS A 151 -26.07 -4.70 -10.82
C CYS A 151 -26.72 -3.87 -9.71
N ASP A 152 -27.08 -4.53 -8.60
CA ASP A 152 -27.59 -3.85 -7.41
C ASP A 152 -26.60 -2.80 -6.89
N ARG A 153 -27.11 -1.66 -6.44
CA ARG A 153 -26.31 -0.64 -5.77
C ARG A 153 -26.03 -1.03 -4.33
N MET A 154 -24.78 -0.86 -3.91
CA MET A 154 -24.41 -0.85 -2.50
C MET A 154 -25.00 0.40 -1.85
N LEU A 155 -25.61 0.25 -0.67
CA LEU A 155 -26.14 1.39 0.08
C LEU A 155 -24.97 2.32 0.48
N ARG A 156 -24.86 3.47 -0.19
CA ARG A 156 -23.89 4.51 0.17
C ARG A 156 -24.32 5.14 1.49
N ARG A 157 -23.58 4.85 2.57
CA ARG A 157 -23.69 5.64 3.79
C ARG A 157 -23.08 7.02 3.52
N PRO A 158 -23.76 8.13 3.85
CA PRO A 158 -23.29 9.48 3.53
C PRO A 158 -21.91 9.84 4.11
N TYR A 159 -21.41 9.08 5.09
CA TYR A 159 -20.12 9.30 5.75
C TYR A 159 -19.00 8.33 5.34
N ASP A 160 -19.29 7.35 4.47
CA ASP A 160 -18.30 6.40 3.94
C ASP A 160 -17.83 6.77 2.52
N ALA A 161 -18.29 7.92 1.98
CA ALA A 161 -17.99 8.36 0.63
C ALA A 161 -16.66 9.16 0.54
N TYR A 162 -15.65 8.50 -0.02
CA TYR A 162 -14.64 8.98 -0.97
C TYR A 162 -13.57 10.02 -0.58
N LEU A 163 -13.68 10.86 0.45
CA LEU A 163 -12.63 11.90 0.64
C LEU A 163 -12.11 12.16 2.05
N TYR A 164 -12.82 11.75 3.11
CA TYR A 164 -12.46 12.23 4.47
C TYR A 164 -12.25 11.16 5.54
N ASN A 165 -12.67 9.90 5.33
CA ASN A 165 -12.80 8.96 6.45
C ASN A 165 -11.80 7.79 6.50
N ASP A 166 -10.79 7.72 5.63
CA ASP A 166 -9.76 6.65 5.63
C ASP A 166 -10.33 5.20 5.72
N ASN A 167 -11.62 5.02 5.39
CA ASN A 167 -12.38 3.77 5.47
C ASN A 167 -12.45 3.03 4.12
N ILE A 168 -11.68 3.49 3.14
CA ILE A 168 -11.75 3.00 1.76
C ILE A 168 -10.80 1.81 1.63
N MET A 169 -11.36 0.70 1.14
CA MET A 169 -10.57 -0.45 0.75
C MET A 169 -10.10 -0.23 -0.70
N PHE A 170 -8.90 0.32 -0.84
CA PHE A 170 -8.33 0.71 -2.12
C PHE A 170 -7.77 -0.50 -2.90
N GLY A 171 -7.98 -0.53 -4.21
CA GLY A 171 -7.30 -1.47 -5.12
C GLY A 171 -7.74 -2.94 -5.03
N ARG A 172 -8.65 -3.28 -4.12
CA ARG A 172 -9.09 -4.67 -3.87
C ARG A 172 -10.50 -4.96 -4.36
N HIS A 173 -10.94 -4.28 -5.43
CA HIS A 173 -12.32 -4.33 -5.90
C HIS A 173 -12.73 -5.77 -6.27
N ALA A 174 -11.91 -6.49 -7.03
CA ALA A 174 -12.21 -7.86 -7.44
C ALA A 174 -12.20 -8.83 -6.24
N GLU A 175 -11.22 -8.73 -5.35
CA GLU A 175 -11.13 -9.58 -4.17
C GLU A 175 -12.29 -9.35 -3.19
N LYS A 176 -12.73 -8.09 -3.01
CA LYS A 176 -13.91 -7.73 -2.21
C LYS A 176 -15.17 -8.35 -2.77
N GLN A 177 -15.39 -8.25 -4.08
CA GLN A 177 -16.56 -8.85 -4.72
C GLN A 177 -16.52 -10.38 -4.62
N LYS A 178 -15.36 -11.03 -4.87
CA LYS A 178 -15.19 -12.47 -4.68
C LYS A 178 -15.53 -12.90 -3.24
N LEU A 179 -15.03 -12.17 -2.25
CA LEU A 179 -15.30 -12.45 -0.85
C LEU A 179 -16.78 -12.21 -0.48
N LEU A 180 -17.40 -11.13 -0.96
CA LEU A 180 -18.84 -10.87 -0.79
C LEU A 180 -19.69 -11.98 -1.41
N ASN A 181 -19.36 -12.40 -2.63
CA ASN A 181 -20.06 -13.46 -3.35
C ASN A 181 -19.97 -14.77 -2.56
N PHE A 182 -18.77 -15.13 -2.08
CA PHE A 182 -18.60 -16.29 -1.21
C PHE A 182 -19.45 -16.16 0.06
N VAL A 183 -19.39 -15.03 0.76
CA VAL A 183 -20.06 -14.83 2.05
C VAL A 183 -21.59 -14.83 1.92
N LEU A 184 -22.15 -14.34 0.82
CA LEU A 184 -23.59 -14.24 0.58
C LEU A 184 -24.17 -15.42 -0.23
N GLN A 185 -23.31 -16.30 -0.75
CA GLN A 185 -23.76 -17.50 -1.46
C GLN A 185 -24.52 -18.43 -0.51
N HIS A 186 -25.72 -18.82 -0.89
CA HIS A 186 -26.52 -19.77 -0.14
C HIS A 186 -25.91 -21.17 -0.30
N GLY A 187 -25.60 -21.83 0.82
CA GLY A 187 -25.19 -23.23 0.82
C GLY A 187 -26.41 -24.16 0.68
N SER A 188 -26.16 -25.42 0.28
CA SER A 188 -27.20 -26.44 0.31
C SER A 188 -27.55 -26.79 1.78
N PRO A 189 -28.82 -27.10 2.09
CA PRO A 189 -29.19 -27.53 3.43
C PRO A 189 -28.44 -28.81 3.81
N GLY A 190 -27.75 -28.81 4.96
CA GLY A 190 -27.04 -29.99 5.49
C GLY A 190 -25.53 -30.06 5.18
N ASP A 191 -24.99 -29.15 4.38
CA ASP A 191 -23.54 -29.11 4.11
C ASP A 191 -22.76 -28.51 5.29
N ALA A 192 -21.55 -29.04 5.51
CA ALA A 192 -20.60 -28.43 6.42
C ALA A 192 -20.25 -26.99 5.98
N PRO A 193 -19.93 -26.08 6.91
CA PRO A 193 -19.57 -24.70 6.58
C PRO A 193 -18.43 -24.62 5.57
N ALA A 194 -18.66 -23.93 4.46
CA ALA A 194 -17.62 -23.72 3.45
C ALA A 194 -16.47 -22.89 4.03
N VAL A 195 -15.24 -23.24 3.66
CA VAL A 195 -14.00 -22.61 4.14
C VAL A 195 -13.30 -21.90 3.00
N LEU A 196 -13.15 -20.59 3.11
CA LEU A 196 -12.41 -19.76 2.15
C LEU A 196 -11.07 -19.26 2.72
N PRO A 197 -9.93 -19.69 2.16
CA PRO A 197 -8.65 -19.11 2.50
C PRO A 197 -8.41 -17.75 1.81
N VAL A 198 -7.98 -16.77 2.59
CA VAL A 198 -7.50 -15.46 2.15
C VAL A 198 -6.00 -15.40 2.47
N ILE A 199 -5.17 -15.53 1.44
CA ILE A 199 -3.72 -15.76 1.55
C ILE A 199 -2.97 -14.59 0.93
N GLY A 200 -1.87 -14.16 1.54
CA GLY A 200 -1.05 -13.09 0.98
C GLY A 200 0.08 -12.65 1.89
N ALA A 201 0.94 -11.76 1.39
CA ALA A 201 2.09 -11.26 2.15
C ALA A 201 1.69 -10.55 3.47
N PRO A 202 2.64 -10.38 4.43
CA PRO A 202 2.43 -9.47 5.55
C PRO A 202 1.98 -8.10 5.04
N THR A 203 1.05 -7.47 5.75
CA THR A 203 0.53 -6.11 5.42
C THR A 203 -0.19 -5.95 4.08
N ALA A 204 -0.45 -7.02 3.32
CA ALA A 204 -1.17 -6.97 2.04
C ALA A 204 -2.65 -6.49 2.12
N GLY A 205 -3.18 -6.27 3.32
CA GLY A 205 -4.54 -5.79 3.54
C GLY A 205 -5.59 -6.86 3.80
N LYS A 206 -5.22 -8.12 4.03
CA LYS A 206 -6.18 -9.24 4.25
C LYS A 206 -7.20 -8.98 5.36
N ARG A 207 -6.72 -8.54 6.53
CA ARG A 207 -7.58 -8.20 7.67
C ARG A 207 -8.52 -7.05 7.32
N THR A 208 -8.01 -6.05 6.62
CA THR A 208 -8.79 -4.89 6.15
C THR A 208 -9.88 -5.32 5.17
N LEU A 209 -9.55 -6.19 4.20
CA LEU A 209 -10.51 -6.76 3.25
C LEU A 209 -11.65 -7.49 3.97
N VAL A 210 -11.32 -8.43 4.85
CA VAL A 210 -12.33 -9.19 5.60
C VAL A 210 -13.16 -8.27 6.49
N ALA A 211 -12.53 -7.33 7.21
CA ALA A 211 -13.24 -6.37 8.05
C ALA A 211 -14.17 -5.45 7.24
N HIS A 212 -13.79 -5.10 6.01
CA HIS A 212 -14.63 -4.27 5.14
C HIS A 212 -15.85 -5.05 4.65
N VAL A 213 -15.68 -6.33 4.26
CA VAL A 213 -16.81 -7.20 3.89
C VAL A 213 -17.73 -7.49 5.08
N CYS A 214 -17.20 -7.73 6.27
CA CYS A 214 -18.03 -7.92 7.47
C CYS A 214 -18.85 -6.68 7.87
N LYS A 215 -18.49 -5.49 7.37
CA LYS A 215 -19.26 -4.25 7.60
C LYS A 215 -20.40 -4.05 6.62
N ASP A 216 -20.39 -4.75 5.49
CA ASP A 216 -21.46 -4.69 4.49
C ASP A 216 -22.80 -5.06 5.13
N GLU A 217 -23.85 -4.29 4.82
CA GLU A 217 -25.16 -4.43 5.45
C GLU A 217 -25.84 -5.76 5.11
N ARG A 218 -25.61 -6.29 3.90
CA ARG A 218 -26.13 -7.61 3.51
C ARG A 218 -25.45 -8.69 4.31
N VAL A 219 -24.13 -8.59 4.51
CA VAL A 219 -23.37 -9.54 5.34
C VAL A 219 -23.83 -9.48 6.79
N ARG A 220 -23.93 -8.27 7.37
CA ARG A 220 -24.41 -8.06 8.75
C ARG A 220 -25.83 -8.57 8.98
N SER A 221 -26.67 -8.52 7.95
CA SER A 221 -28.04 -9.04 8.01
C SER A 221 -28.12 -10.54 7.76
N HIS A 222 -27.13 -11.12 7.07
CA HIS A 222 -27.09 -12.54 6.73
C HIS A 222 -26.61 -13.43 7.89
N PHE A 223 -25.72 -12.91 8.74
CA PHE A 223 -25.15 -13.64 9.88
C PHE A 223 -25.63 -13.05 11.20
N SER A 224 -25.98 -13.93 12.14
CA SER A 224 -26.35 -13.56 13.52
C SER A 224 -25.18 -13.00 14.32
N SER A 225 -23.97 -13.49 14.05
CA SER A 225 -22.73 -13.06 14.69
C SER A 225 -21.51 -13.33 13.81
N VAL A 226 -20.43 -12.59 14.07
CA VAL A 226 -19.11 -12.79 13.46
C VAL A 226 -18.12 -13.11 14.56
N LEU A 227 -17.53 -14.30 14.51
CA LEU A 227 -16.58 -14.79 15.51
C LEU A 227 -15.15 -14.65 14.97
N HIS A 228 -14.28 -13.97 15.70
CA HIS A 228 -12.87 -13.83 15.36
C HIS A 228 -12.00 -14.73 16.25
N LEU A 229 -11.30 -15.68 15.63
CA LEU A 229 -10.42 -16.64 16.28
C LEU A 229 -8.96 -16.43 15.82
N ASN A 230 -8.01 -16.70 16.71
CA ASN A 230 -6.59 -16.79 16.39
C ASN A 230 -6.09 -18.24 16.51
N GLY A 231 -4.81 -18.48 16.20
CA GLY A 231 -4.14 -19.78 16.32
C GLY A 231 -4.41 -20.53 17.64
N ASP A 232 -4.36 -19.84 18.77
CA ASP A 232 -4.54 -20.47 20.09
C ASP A 232 -6.01 -20.67 20.48
N SER A 233 -6.91 -19.83 19.93
CA SER A 233 -8.34 -19.87 20.24
C SER A 233 -9.10 -20.87 19.37
N PHE A 234 -8.65 -21.10 18.13
CA PHE A 234 -9.32 -22.08 17.26
C PHE A 234 -9.05 -23.52 17.74
N SER A 235 -7.85 -23.82 18.25
CA SER A 235 -7.52 -25.15 18.76
C SER A 235 -8.33 -25.53 20.00
N ARG A 236 -8.70 -24.53 20.81
CA ARG A 236 -9.56 -24.69 22.01
C ARG A 236 -11.06 -24.57 21.72
N PHE A 237 -11.45 -24.35 20.47
CA PHE A 237 -12.84 -24.10 20.10
C PHE A 237 -13.76 -25.28 20.46
N ALA A 238 -13.25 -26.52 20.36
CA ALA A 238 -14.01 -27.72 20.68
C ALA A 238 -14.46 -27.80 22.17
N ASP A 239 -13.72 -27.11 23.05
CA ASP A 239 -13.85 -27.16 24.52
C ASP A 239 -14.77 -26.06 25.09
N HIS A 240 -15.26 -25.14 24.26
CA HIS A 240 -16.07 -23.99 24.71
C HIS A 240 -17.58 -24.26 24.69
N ASP A 241 -18.32 -23.53 25.54
CA ASP A 241 -19.78 -23.62 25.66
C ASP A 241 -20.45 -23.21 24.33
N ARG A 242 -21.17 -24.17 23.74
CA ARG A 242 -21.78 -24.09 22.41
C ARG A 242 -23.13 -23.35 22.42
N SER A 243 -23.60 -22.94 23.59
CA SER A 243 -24.86 -22.22 23.78
C SER A 243 -24.94 -20.89 23.01
N LEU A 244 -23.79 -20.25 22.74
CA LEU A 244 -23.67 -18.97 22.03
C LEU A 244 -23.63 -19.12 20.49
N LEU A 245 -23.62 -20.34 19.96
CA LEU A 245 -23.48 -20.60 18.51
C LEU A 245 -24.81 -20.81 17.77
N ARG A 246 -25.91 -20.19 18.26
CA ARG A 246 -27.21 -20.27 17.58
C ARG A 246 -27.29 -19.30 16.40
N GLY A 247 -27.83 -19.77 15.28
CA GLY A 247 -27.98 -18.98 14.06
C GLY A 247 -26.87 -19.21 13.03
N LYS A 248 -26.94 -18.49 11.91
CA LYS A 248 -25.87 -18.45 10.92
C LYS A 248 -24.69 -17.65 11.45
N ILE A 249 -23.50 -18.23 11.46
CA ILE A 249 -22.29 -17.61 12.01
C ILE A 249 -21.22 -17.51 10.93
N LEU A 250 -20.53 -16.36 10.91
CA LEU A 250 -19.33 -16.18 10.12
C LEU A 250 -18.11 -16.29 11.04
N VAL A 251 -17.26 -17.27 10.81
CA VAL A 251 -16.02 -17.46 11.60
C VAL A 251 -14.83 -16.95 10.80
N VAL A 252 -14.02 -16.09 11.41
CA VAL A 252 -12.77 -15.56 10.83
C VAL A 252 -11.60 -16.07 11.66
N VAL A 253 -10.78 -16.95 11.09
CA VAL A 253 -9.63 -17.56 11.75
C VAL A 253 -8.34 -16.95 11.22
N GLU A 254 -7.55 -16.31 12.08
CA GLU A 254 -6.23 -15.79 11.74
C GLU A 254 -5.12 -16.80 12.10
N LEU A 255 -4.47 -17.34 11.06
CA LEU A 255 -3.41 -18.34 11.20
C LEU A 255 -2.04 -17.68 11.00
N VAL A 256 -1.19 -17.81 12.03
CA VAL A 256 0.14 -17.19 12.09
C VAL A 256 1.24 -18.23 11.81
N PRO A 257 1.32 -19.36 12.55
CA PRO A 257 2.09 -20.54 12.14
C PRO A 257 1.27 -21.47 11.25
N ASP A 258 1.94 -22.49 10.70
CA ASP A 258 1.24 -23.61 10.06
C ASP A 258 0.45 -24.38 11.11
N VAL A 259 -0.72 -24.86 10.73
CA VAL A 259 -1.64 -25.58 11.62
C VAL A 259 -1.54 -27.08 11.33
N ASP A 260 -1.55 -27.87 12.39
CA ASP A 260 -1.64 -29.32 12.30
C ASP A 260 -3.00 -29.73 11.70
N GLU A 261 -2.99 -30.68 10.76
CA GLU A 261 -4.20 -31.11 10.05
C GLU A 261 -5.21 -31.78 10.99
N GLU A 262 -4.76 -32.42 12.07
CA GLU A 262 -5.62 -33.04 13.06
C GLU A 262 -6.39 -31.99 13.87
N ASP A 263 -5.72 -30.91 14.28
CA ASP A 263 -6.35 -29.79 15.00
C ASP A 263 -7.36 -29.06 14.09
N TRP A 264 -7.02 -28.89 12.81
CA TRP A 264 -7.95 -28.33 11.83
C TRP A 264 -9.18 -29.22 11.60
N ALA A 265 -8.99 -30.55 11.51
CA ALA A 265 -10.08 -31.50 11.34
C ALA A 265 -11.02 -31.53 12.56
N LYS A 266 -10.47 -31.47 13.78
CA LYS A 266 -11.24 -31.34 15.03
C LYS A 266 -12.07 -30.06 15.04
N PHE A 267 -11.49 -28.94 14.61
CA PHE A 267 -12.18 -27.67 14.47
C PHE A 267 -13.33 -27.77 13.45
N CYS A 268 -13.07 -28.26 12.24
CA CYS A 268 -14.08 -28.41 11.20
C CYS A 268 -15.26 -29.29 11.66
N SER A 269 -14.97 -30.40 12.33
CA SER A 269 -15.99 -31.30 12.89
C SER A 269 -16.84 -30.60 13.96
N SER A 270 -16.21 -29.77 14.79
CA SER A 270 -16.91 -28.99 15.82
C SER A 270 -17.82 -27.93 15.20
N VAL A 271 -17.35 -27.21 14.18
CA VAL A 271 -18.14 -26.18 13.47
C VAL A 271 -19.30 -26.82 12.71
N ALA A 272 -19.08 -27.95 12.04
CA ALA A 272 -20.13 -28.66 11.31
C ALA A 272 -21.27 -29.19 12.20
N THR A 273 -20.97 -29.53 13.47
CA THR A 273 -21.97 -30.04 14.41
C THR A 273 -22.65 -28.96 15.24
N SER A 274 -22.04 -27.77 15.37
CA SER A 274 -22.50 -26.73 16.30
C SER A 274 -23.19 -25.55 15.63
N MET A 275 -23.03 -25.36 14.31
CA MET A 275 -23.53 -24.17 13.61
C MET A 275 -24.66 -24.49 12.64
N ASP A 276 -25.55 -23.53 12.44
CA ASP A 276 -26.67 -23.68 11.51
C ASP A 276 -26.19 -23.67 10.04
N SER A 277 -26.97 -24.31 9.17
CA SER A 277 -26.74 -24.33 7.73
C SER A 277 -26.60 -22.92 7.15
N GLY A 278 -25.58 -22.72 6.31
CA GLY A 278 -25.25 -21.43 5.74
C GLY A 278 -24.19 -20.64 6.52
N SER A 279 -23.72 -21.16 7.66
CA SER A 279 -22.51 -20.67 8.33
C SER A 279 -21.28 -20.84 7.43
N LYS A 280 -20.29 -19.97 7.60
CA LYS A 280 -19.08 -19.93 6.75
C LYS A 280 -17.83 -19.67 7.56
N VAL A 281 -16.70 -20.14 7.05
CA VAL A 281 -15.38 -19.93 7.65
C VAL A 281 -14.48 -19.19 6.66
N ILE A 282 -13.77 -18.17 7.15
CA ILE A 282 -12.73 -17.45 6.42
C ILE A 282 -11.41 -17.65 7.16
N ILE A 283 -10.39 -18.09 6.44
CA ILE A 283 -9.03 -18.17 6.97
C ILE A 283 -8.24 -16.95 6.49
N ILE A 284 -7.54 -16.27 7.40
CA ILE A 284 -6.56 -15.23 7.06
C ILE A 284 -5.17 -15.78 7.33
N SER A 285 -4.34 -15.90 6.29
CA SER A 285 -3.01 -16.51 6.42
C SER A 285 -1.94 -15.82 5.56
N ARG A 286 -0.68 -16.01 5.96
CA ARG A 286 0.51 -15.62 5.17
C ARG A 286 1.18 -16.79 4.47
N LEU A 287 0.79 -18.02 4.82
CA LEU A 287 1.42 -19.24 4.36
C LEU A 287 0.63 -19.82 3.20
N LYS A 288 1.28 -20.06 2.06
CA LYS A 288 0.63 -20.70 0.91
C LYS A 288 0.14 -22.12 1.24
N SER A 289 0.78 -22.82 2.18
CA SER A 289 0.35 -24.15 2.65
C SER A 289 -1.11 -24.19 3.13
N THR A 290 -1.63 -23.08 3.66
CA THR A 290 -3.02 -23.01 4.16
C THR A 290 -4.10 -23.07 3.07
N GLU A 291 -3.72 -23.09 1.80
CA GLU A 291 -4.62 -23.38 0.67
C GLU A 291 -5.32 -24.73 0.85
N ARG A 292 -4.61 -25.75 1.37
CA ARG A 292 -5.14 -27.10 1.60
C ARG A 292 -6.29 -27.16 2.62
N LEU A 293 -6.43 -26.12 3.45
CA LEU A 293 -7.46 -26.06 4.50
C LEU A 293 -8.80 -25.56 3.96
N GLY A 294 -8.81 -24.99 2.75
CA GLY A 294 -10.01 -24.47 2.10
C GLY A 294 -10.87 -25.54 1.44
N THR A 295 -12.18 -25.30 1.38
CA THR A 295 -13.11 -26.11 0.59
C THR A 295 -13.46 -25.44 -0.75
N VAL A 296 -13.01 -24.20 -0.96
CA VAL A 296 -13.19 -23.42 -2.18
C VAL A 296 -11.87 -22.79 -2.61
N GLU A 297 -11.81 -22.30 -3.86
CA GLU A 297 -10.61 -21.63 -4.39
C GLU A 297 -10.20 -20.45 -3.49
N PRO A 298 -8.92 -20.38 -3.07
CA PRO A 298 -8.44 -19.32 -2.20
C PRO A 298 -8.41 -17.95 -2.90
N ILE A 299 -8.60 -16.88 -2.13
CA ILE A 299 -8.32 -15.51 -2.58
C ILE A 299 -6.88 -15.16 -2.24
N PHE A 300 -6.07 -14.97 -3.29
CA PHE A 300 -4.70 -14.47 -3.15
C PHE A 300 -4.67 -12.93 -3.19
N LEU A 301 -4.19 -12.32 -2.11
CA LEU A 301 -3.91 -10.89 -2.04
C LEU A 301 -2.43 -10.65 -2.37
N ASN A 302 -2.18 -10.32 -3.63
CA ASN A 302 -0.88 -9.88 -4.12
C ASN A 302 -0.51 -8.51 -3.54
N ASN A 303 0.77 -8.17 -3.51
CA ASN A 303 1.16 -6.78 -3.24
C ASN A 303 0.64 -5.87 -4.36
N LEU A 304 0.32 -4.62 -4.03
CA LEU A 304 -0.05 -3.62 -5.03
C LEU A 304 1.10 -3.43 -6.03
N SER A 305 0.78 -3.20 -7.30
CA SER A 305 1.79 -2.76 -8.26
C SER A 305 2.38 -1.42 -7.82
N TYR A 306 3.54 -1.06 -8.36
CA TYR A 306 4.17 0.21 -7.98
C TYR A 306 3.27 1.40 -8.36
N GLU A 307 2.64 1.34 -9.53
CA GLU A 307 1.74 2.37 -10.06
C GLU A 307 0.49 2.51 -9.19
N GLU A 308 -0.11 1.39 -8.79
CA GLU A 308 -1.25 1.36 -7.89
C GLU A 308 -0.89 1.88 -6.49
N PHE A 309 0.27 1.48 -5.96
CA PHE A 309 0.78 1.95 -4.67
C PHE A 309 1.10 3.45 -4.70
N SER A 310 1.75 3.94 -5.75
CA SER A 310 2.04 5.37 -5.95
C SER A 310 0.75 6.19 -6.00
N TYR A 311 -0.26 5.70 -6.74
CA TYR A 311 -1.57 6.34 -6.77
C TYR A 311 -2.21 6.41 -5.37
N LEU A 312 -2.23 5.29 -4.64
CA LEU A 312 -2.74 5.23 -3.27
C LEU A 312 -2.01 6.21 -2.37
N PHE A 313 -0.68 6.18 -2.36
CA PHE A 313 0.14 7.02 -1.50
C PHE A 313 -0.08 8.51 -1.78
N LYS A 314 -0.19 8.91 -3.06
CA LYS A 314 -0.55 10.29 -3.44
C LYS A 314 -1.95 10.64 -2.95
N THR A 315 -2.94 9.80 -3.21
CA THR A 315 -4.33 10.04 -2.76
C THR A 315 -4.38 10.24 -1.24
N LEU A 316 -3.66 9.41 -0.48
CA LEU A 316 -3.59 9.55 0.96
C LEU A 316 -2.82 10.79 1.39
N SER A 317 -1.68 11.11 0.77
CA SER A 317 -0.85 12.25 1.19
C SER A 317 -1.47 13.60 0.87
N PHE A 318 -2.22 13.69 -0.23
CA PHE A 318 -2.90 14.92 -0.64
C PHE A 318 -4.29 15.08 0.00
N GLY A 319 -4.95 13.98 0.38
CA GLY A 319 -6.32 14.03 0.88
C GLY A 319 -7.26 14.62 -0.18
N SER A 320 -7.89 15.75 0.12
CA SER A 320 -8.77 16.46 -0.81
C SER A 320 -8.05 17.46 -1.73
N ALA A 321 -6.75 17.71 -1.53
CA ALA A 321 -5.99 18.60 -2.39
C ALA A 321 -5.71 17.94 -3.75
N ASN A 322 -5.72 18.74 -4.82
CA ASN A 322 -5.48 18.23 -6.16
C ASN A 322 -3.96 18.16 -6.46
N PRO A 323 -3.36 16.97 -6.67
CA PRO A 323 -1.93 16.83 -6.96
C PRO A 323 -1.49 17.61 -8.22
N VAL A 324 -2.40 17.84 -9.16
CA VAL A 324 -2.14 18.62 -10.38
C VAL A 324 -1.72 20.07 -10.08
N GLN A 325 -2.25 20.65 -9.00
CA GLN A 325 -1.93 22.02 -8.59
C GLN A 325 -0.59 22.11 -7.83
N HIS A 326 0.00 20.97 -7.46
CA HIS A 326 1.21 20.89 -6.65
C HIS A 326 2.23 19.91 -7.25
N PRO A 327 2.78 20.18 -8.45
CA PRO A 327 3.63 19.24 -9.17
C PRO A 327 4.91 18.85 -8.40
N ARG A 328 5.50 19.78 -7.63
CA ARG A 328 6.66 19.48 -6.78
C ARG A 328 6.33 18.53 -5.63
N LEU A 329 5.21 18.75 -4.96
CA LEU A 329 4.72 17.84 -3.92
C LEU A 329 4.42 16.45 -4.51
N ALA A 330 3.81 16.40 -5.69
CA ALA A 330 3.50 15.13 -6.36
C ALA A 330 4.77 14.34 -6.68
N TRP A 331 5.83 15.03 -7.12
CA TRP A 331 7.15 14.43 -7.31
C TRP A 331 7.73 13.87 -6.01
N VAL A 332 7.70 14.65 -4.91
CA VAL A 332 8.19 14.16 -3.60
C VAL A 332 7.39 12.95 -3.12
N ALA A 333 6.07 12.94 -3.35
CA ALA A 333 5.23 11.80 -3.02
C ALA A 333 5.63 10.55 -3.81
N ASP A 334 5.99 10.69 -5.09
CA ASP A 334 6.47 9.57 -5.92
C ASP A 334 7.87 9.09 -5.52
N GLU A 335 8.75 9.98 -5.09
CA GLU A 335 10.03 9.59 -4.48
C GLU A 335 9.82 8.78 -3.20
N LEU A 336 8.97 9.25 -2.29
CA LEU A 336 8.62 8.55 -1.07
C LEU A 336 7.93 7.21 -1.38
N ALA A 337 7.05 7.16 -2.37
CA ALA A 337 6.38 5.94 -2.77
C ALA A 337 7.38 4.89 -3.27
N ARG A 338 8.46 5.27 -3.95
CA ARG A 338 9.53 4.33 -4.35
C ARG A 338 10.25 3.76 -3.15
N GLU A 339 10.63 4.59 -2.19
CA GLU A 339 11.26 4.12 -0.94
C GLU A 339 10.32 3.14 -0.23
N PHE A 340 9.02 3.44 -0.17
CA PHE A 340 8.05 2.60 0.55
C PHE A 340 7.62 1.32 -0.19
N HIS A 341 7.53 1.33 -1.52
CA HIS A 341 7.06 0.17 -2.29
C HIS A 341 8.08 -0.97 -2.27
N SER A 342 9.35 -0.66 -2.48
CA SER A 342 10.44 -1.66 -2.49
C SER A 342 10.69 -2.22 -1.09
N GLU A 343 10.60 -1.36 -0.06
CA GLU A 343 11.20 -1.64 1.23
C GLU A 343 10.31 -1.34 2.44
N TYR A 344 9.09 -0.79 2.36
CA TYR A 344 8.21 -0.59 3.53
C TYR A 344 6.81 -1.19 3.38
N SER A 345 6.03 -1.15 4.46
CA SER A 345 4.68 -1.70 4.50
C SER A 345 3.62 -0.65 4.18
N LEU A 346 2.41 -1.10 3.81
CA LEU A 346 1.23 -0.20 3.70
C LEU A 346 0.94 0.55 5.01
N GLY A 347 1.32 -0.03 6.16
CA GLY A 347 1.20 0.64 7.46
C GLY A 347 2.10 1.86 7.57
N ASP A 348 3.36 1.72 7.17
CA ASP A 348 4.33 2.84 7.17
C ASP A 348 3.88 3.94 6.21
N ALA A 349 3.46 3.56 5.00
CA ALA A 349 2.95 4.48 3.99
C ALA A 349 1.78 5.34 4.52
N ASN A 350 0.84 4.73 5.26
CA ASN A 350 -0.29 5.48 5.86
C ASN A 350 0.16 6.51 6.91
N ILE A 351 1.17 6.19 7.72
CA ILE A 351 1.70 7.10 8.73
C ILE A 351 2.31 8.34 8.06
N PHE A 352 3.16 8.12 7.05
CA PHE A 352 3.80 9.21 6.33
C PHE A 352 2.79 10.02 5.53
N ALA A 353 1.81 9.37 4.91
CA ALA A 353 0.74 10.05 4.19
C ALA A 353 -0.10 10.95 5.11
N ASP A 354 -0.47 10.48 6.31
CA ASP A 354 -1.17 11.32 7.31
C ASP A 354 -0.33 12.54 7.72
N LEU A 355 0.97 12.34 7.96
CA LEU A 355 1.88 13.42 8.33
C LEU A 355 2.04 14.46 7.20
N MET A 356 2.14 14.00 5.96
CA MET A 356 2.25 14.85 4.78
C MET A 356 0.97 15.65 4.52
N ARG A 357 -0.20 15.03 4.72
CA ARG A 357 -1.51 15.65 4.56
C ARG A 357 -1.73 16.83 5.51
N ARG A 358 -1.10 16.82 6.70
CA ARG A 358 -1.20 17.91 7.69
C ARG A 358 -0.56 19.22 7.23
N ASN A 359 0.39 19.17 6.29
CA ASN A 359 1.10 20.37 5.83
C ASN A 359 1.57 20.24 4.38
N LEU A 360 0.81 20.80 3.44
CA LEU A 360 1.10 20.82 2.00
C LEU A 360 2.13 21.91 1.64
N ASN A 361 3.33 21.80 2.21
CA ASN A 361 4.45 22.71 1.96
C ASN A 361 5.64 21.98 1.35
N ASP A 362 6.18 22.51 0.25
CA ASP A 362 7.32 21.94 -0.49
C ASP A 362 8.53 21.66 0.41
N ARG A 363 8.91 22.61 1.26
CA ARG A 363 10.08 22.45 2.14
C ARG A 363 9.84 21.39 3.21
N SER A 364 8.62 21.30 3.73
CA SER A 364 8.24 20.29 4.72
C SER A 364 8.29 18.88 4.12
N TRP A 365 7.73 18.68 2.93
CA TRP A 365 7.73 17.37 2.25
C TRP A 365 9.15 16.95 1.83
N LEU A 366 9.94 17.86 1.26
CA LEU A 366 11.35 17.62 0.94
C LEU A 366 12.17 17.29 2.19
N GLY A 367 11.92 18.02 3.29
CA GLY A 367 12.53 17.76 4.58
C GLY A 367 12.20 16.36 5.11
N MET A 368 10.95 15.91 4.95
CA MET A 368 10.51 14.57 5.33
C MET A 368 11.24 13.48 4.53
N LEU A 369 11.31 13.63 3.20
CA LEU A 369 12.05 12.73 2.32
C LEU A 369 13.54 12.66 2.69
N SER A 370 14.16 13.81 2.97
CA SER A 370 15.56 13.85 3.42
C SER A 370 15.77 13.12 4.75
N ARG A 371 14.87 13.30 5.73
CA ARG A 371 14.93 12.60 7.03
C ARG A 371 14.74 11.10 6.90
N LEU A 372 13.81 10.64 6.05
CA LEU A 372 13.63 9.22 5.76
C LEU A 372 14.93 8.59 5.23
N ARG A 373 15.55 9.22 4.23
CA ARG A 373 16.82 8.73 3.65
C ARG A 373 17.94 8.70 4.67
N LYS A 374 18.08 9.74 5.50
CA LYS A 374 19.07 9.76 6.60
C LYS A 374 18.81 8.68 7.64
N ALA A 375 17.55 8.45 8.01
CA ALA A 375 17.19 7.38 8.94
C ALA A 375 17.58 6.00 8.39
N ILE A 376 17.36 5.77 7.09
CA ILE A 376 17.80 4.56 6.39
C ILE A 376 19.32 4.39 6.47
N GLU A 377 20.08 5.42 6.06
CA GLU A 377 21.54 5.42 6.09
C GLU A 377 22.08 5.17 7.52
N ARG A 378 21.48 5.80 8.53
CA ARG A 378 21.87 5.66 9.92
C ARG A 378 21.62 4.26 10.46
N ASN A 379 20.47 3.64 10.15
CA ASN A 379 20.20 2.25 10.54
C ASN A 379 21.09 1.25 9.80
N LEU A 380 21.38 1.49 8.52
CA LEU A 380 22.36 0.69 7.78
C LEU A 380 23.75 0.81 8.41
N SER A 381 24.16 2.00 8.83
CA SER A 381 25.45 2.22 9.48
C SER A 381 25.51 1.60 10.88
N MET A 382 24.46 1.68 11.68
CA MET A 382 24.48 1.21 13.08
C MET A 382 24.19 -0.29 13.22
N PHE A 383 23.29 -0.83 12.39
CA PHE A 383 22.80 -2.20 12.51
C PHE A 383 23.14 -3.08 11.29
N GLY A 384 23.75 -2.52 10.24
CA GLY A 384 24.11 -3.25 9.02
C GLY A 384 22.91 -3.68 8.18
N LYS A 385 21.69 -3.22 8.50
CA LYS A 385 20.43 -3.66 7.88
C LYS A 385 19.46 -2.51 7.72
N HIS A 386 18.66 -2.58 6.65
CA HIS A 386 17.59 -1.62 6.39
C HIS A 386 16.51 -1.68 7.51
N PRO A 387 15.91 -0.54 7.92
CA PRO A 387 14.86 -0.48 8.96
C PRO A 387 13.74 -1.52 8.82
N ARG A 388 13.28 -1.81 7.60
CA ARG A 388 12.25 -2.85 7.37
C ARG A 388 12.69 -4.25 7.79
N SER A 389 13.93 -4.63 7.47
CA SER A 389 14.47 -5.94 7.84
C SER A 389 14.57 -6.06 9.36
N LEU A 390 14.99 -4.98 10.02
CA LEU A 390 14.98 -4.87 11.48
C LEU A 390 13.56 -4.97 12.03
N PHE A 391 12.59 -4.29 11.39
CA PHE A 391 11.18 -4.32 11.76
C PHE A 391 10.60 -5.73 11.71
N GLN A 392 10.79 -6.43 10.59
CA GLN A 392 10.30 -7.80 10.38
C GLN A 392 10.89 -8.79 11.37
N ARG A 393 12.15 -8.59 11.78
CA ARG A 393 12.84 -9.42 12.77
C ARG A 393 12.65 -8.93 14.21
N ARG A 394 11.81 -7.91 14.44
CA ARG A 394 11.56 -7.29 15.76
C ARG A 394 12.84 -6.80 16.46
N HIS A 395 13.81 -6.34 15.68
CA HIS A 395 15.03 -5.73 16.20
C HIS A 395 14.82 -4.23 16.42
N GLN A 396 15.74 -3.62 17.18
CA GLN A 396 15.77 -2.19 17.43
C GLN A 396 15.96 -1.40 16.12
N ILE A 397 15.26 -0.27 15.99
CA ILE A 397 15.31 0.66 14.87
C ILE A 397 15.55 2.06 15.41
N ASP A 398 16.53 2.77 14.87
CA ASP A 398 16.74 4.19 15.18
C ASP A 398 15.79 5.06 14.35
N ILE A 399 15.10 5.98 15.01
CA ILE A 399 14.20 6.94 14.38
C ILE A 399 14.61 8.39 14.70
N THR A 400 15.85 8.59 15.15
CA THR A 400 16.37 9.87 15.62
C THR A 400 16.32 10.94 14.54
N GLU A 401 16.64 10.57 13.29
CA GLU A 401 16.66 11.49 12.14
C GLU A 401 15.28 12.06 11.77
N PHE A 402 14.19 11.44 12.24
CA PHE A 402 12.85 11.98 11.99
C PHE A 402 12.50 13.16 12.91
N LEU A 403 13.18 13.29 14.06
CA LEU A 403 12.94 14.36 15.02
C LEU A 403 13.44 15.71 14.46
N LEU A 404 12.63 16.76 14.59
CA LEU A 404 12.95 18.10 14.08
C LEU A 404 14.20 18.73 14.72
N HIS A 405 14.64 18.24 15.90
CA HIS A 405 15.80 18.72 16.63
C HIS A 405 16.77 17.57 16.98
N PRO A 406 17.85 17.37 16.18
CA PRO A 406 18.84 16.30 16.37
C PRO A 406 19.67 16.37 17.66
N ALA A 407 19.57 17.47 18.43
CA ALA A 407 20.20 17.61 19.74
C ALA A 407 19.51 16.78 20.84
N SER A 408 18.41 16.10 20.50
CA SER A 408 17.71 15.17 21.38
C SER A 408 18.52 13.87 21.53
N SER A 409 18.47 13.23 22.69
CA SER A 409 19.07 11.90 22.90
C SER A 409 18.59 10.92 21.83
N PRO A 410 19.42 9.94 21.41
CA PRO A 410 19.02 8.94 20.42
C PRO A 410 17.67 8.32 20.78
N LEU A 411 16.83 8.14 19.77
CA LEU A 411 15.52 7.52 19.91
C LEU A 411 15.48 6.25 19.08
N CYS A 412 15.41 5.13 19.78
CA CYS A 412 15.27 3.83 19.18
C CYS A 412 13.94 3.20 19.59
N ILE A 413 13.29 2.55 18.64
CA ILE A 413 12.06 1.80 18.86
C ILE A 413 12.30 0.30 18.66
N VAL A 414 11.59 -0.51 19.43
CA VAL A 414 11.51 -1.95 19.26
C VAL A 414 10.08 -2.30 18.79
N PRO A 415 9.92 -2.81 17.57
CA PRO A 415 8.63 -3.22 17.05
C PRO A 415 7.98 -4.25 17.97
N SER A 416 6.85 -3.88 18.56
CA SER A 416 6.04 -4.74 19.41
C SER A 416 4.75 -5.07 18.66
N CYS A 417 4.44 -6.35 18.45
CA CYS A 417 3.13 -6.74 17.93
C CYS A 417 2.18 -6.89 19.12
N THR A 418 1.41 -5.85 19.46
CA THR A 418 0.25 -6.01 20.37
C THR A 418 -0.99 -6.54 19.63
N SER A 419 -0.79 -7.32 18.57
CA SER A 419 -1.87 -8.04 17.88
C SER A 419 -2.17 -9.34 18.63
N GLY A 420 -2.75 -9.22 19.83
CA GLY A 420 -3.58 -10.26 20.46
C GLY A 420 -2.98 -11.65 20.73
N SER A 421 -1.68 -11.80 21.01
CA SER A 421 -1.14 -13.13 21.35
C SER A 421 0.07 -13.03 22.29
N SER A 422 -0.03 -13.74 23.41
CA SER A 422 0.90 -13.86 24.54
C SER A 422 1.07 -12.61 25.43
N ARG A 423 0.25 -12.52 26.49
CA ARG A 423 0.58 -11.76 27.70
C ARG A 423 1.72 -12.48 28.43
N THR A 424 2.95 -12.19 28.04
CA THR A 424 4.10 -12.43 28.92
C THR A 424 4.08 -11.37 30.03
N GLU A 425 4.63 -11.66 31.21
CA GLU A 425 4.68 -10.70 32.34
C GLU A 425 5.36 -9.37 31.95
N VAL A 426 6.30 -9.42 30.98
CA VAL A 426 6.95 -8.26 30.36
C VAL A 426 5.97 -7.36 29.58
N ALA A 427 4.90 -7.92 29.01
CA ALA A 427 3.86 -7.17 28.30
C ALA A 427 2.92 -6.42 29.26
N VAL A 428 2.68 -6.94 30.46
CA VAL A 428 1.77 -6.33 31.46
C VAL A 428 2.36 -5.04 32.03
N GLY A 429 3.68 -4.99 32.29
CA GLY A 429 4.34 -3.77 32.77
C GLY A 429 4.40 -2.64 31.71
N ARG A 430 4.43 -3.01 30.42
CA ARG A 430 4.51 -2.04 29.31
C ARG A 430 3.18 -1.39 28.96
N GLU A 431 2.03 -1.98 29.31
CA GLU A 431 0.70 -1.37 29.07
C GLU A 431 0.52 -0.04 29.83
N PHE A 432 1.21 0.14 30.96
CA PHE A 432 1.10 1.33 31.82
C PHE A 432 2.06 2.48 31.46
N LEU A 433 2.93 2.28 30.46
CA LEU A 433 3.87 3.33 30.05
C LEU A 433 3.14 4.47 29.32
N PRO A 434 3.66 5.72 29.41
CA PRO A 434 3.13 6.85 28.66
C PRO A 434 3.03 6.52 27.17
N ARG A 435 1.92 6.90 26.52
CA ARG A 435 1.69 6.68 25.09
C ARG A 435 1.79 7.99 24.34
N VAL A 436 2.58 8.01 23.27
CA VAL A 436 2.72 9.16 22.38
C VAL A 436 2.53 8.72 20.94
N ARG A 437 1.76 9.47 20.15
CA ARG A 437 1.59 9.17 18.72
C ARG A 437 2.88 9.52 17.98
N LEU A 438 3.29 8.67 17.05
CA LEU A 438 4.50 8.91 16.26
C LEU A 438 4.40 10.25 15.52
N GLY A 439 3.28 10.55 14.88
CA GLY A 439 3.08 11.82 14.18
C GLY A 439 3.28 13.05 15.08
N ASP A 440 2.82 12.99 16.33
CA ASP A 440 2.96 14.12 17.27
C ASP A 440 4.42 14.26 17.71
N LEU A 441 5.11 13.14 17.95
CA LEU A 441 6.53 13.11 18.28
C LEU A 441 7.43 13.65 17.14
N LEU A 442 7.02 13.45 15.88
CA LEU A 442 7.74 13.96 14.71
C LEU A 442 7.51 15.46 14.47
N LEU A 443 6.35 15.98 14.90
CA LEU A 443 5.99 17.39 14.76
C LEU A 443 6.48 18.24 15.93
N ASP A 444 6.54 17.67 17.14
CA ASP A 444 7.01 18.33 18.34
C ASP A 444 7.84 17.37 19.21
N PRO A 445 9.18 17.47 19.18
CA PRO A 445 10.04 16.68 20.05
C PRO A 445 9.78 16.89 21.55
N GLY A 446 9.15 18.01 21.94
CA GLY A 446 8.79 18.34 23.32
C GLY A 446 7.74 17.42 23.93
N VAL A 447 6.95 16.69 23.11
CA VAL A 447 5.98 15.71 23.61
C VAL A 447 6.63 14.39 24.06
N ARG A 448 7.96 14.24 23.89
CA ARG A 448 8.70 13.03 24.30
C ARG A 448 8.64 12.87 25.83
N PRO A 449 8.10 11.74 26.34
CA PRO A 449 8.08 11.48 27.78
C PRO A 449 9.49 11.26 28.31
N GLN A 450 9.68 11.55 29.61
CA GLN A 450 10.89 11.16 30.32
C GLN A 450 10.84 9.65 30.64
N GLY A 451 11.92 8.92 30.33
CA GLY A 451 11.99 7.47 30.54
C GLY A 451 11.40 6.66 29.38
N ASP A 452 11.16 5.38 29.61
CA ASP A 452 10.64 4.47 28.59
C ASP A 452 9.16 4.75 28.31
N PHE A 453 8.75 4.64 27.04
CA PHE A 453 7.40 4.97 26.61
C PHE A 453 6.95 4.16 25.41
N ASN A 454 5.65 4.22 25.13
CA ASN A 454 5.02 3.57 24.01
C ASN A 454 4.78 4.56 22.86
N VAL A 455 5.33 4.26 21.69
CA VAL A 455 5.06 4.97 20.45
C VAL A 455 3.88 4.31 19.75
N VAL A 456 2.76 5.02 19.68
CA VAL A 456 1.62 4.60 18.85
C VAL A 456 1.92 5.01 17.41
N ALA A 457 2.42 4.07 16.62
CA ALA A 457 2.79 4.30 15.23
C ALA A 457 1.56 4.61 14.38
N TRP A 458 0.51 3.78 14.53
CA TRP A 458 -0.75 3.94 13.85
C TRP A 458 -1.89 3.35 14.66
N GLU A 459 -3.08 3.92 14.54
CA GLU A 459 -4.31 3.38 15.10
C GLU A 459 -5.34 3.29 13.99
N SER A 460 -5.87 2.10 13.75
CA SER A 460 -6.92 1.90 12.76
C SER A 460 -8.14 2.75 13.13
N ARG A 461 -8.67 3.51 12.16
CA ARG A 461 -9.95 4.23 12.30
C ARG A 461 -11.17 3.31 12.08
N LEU A 462 -10.91 2.08 11.63
CA LEU A 462 -11.89 1.03 11.43
C LEU A 462 -11.91 0.10 12.65
N PRO A 463 -13.11 -0.28 13.19
CA PRO A 463 -13.24 -1.38 14.14
C PRO A 463 -12.46 -2.64 13.68
N PRO A 464 -11.74 -3.33 14.57
CA PRO A 464 -11.72 -3.14 16.03
C PRO A 464 -10.73 -2.08 16.53
N TYR A 465 -10.36 -1.09 15.70
CA TYR A 465 -9.46 0.01 16.06
C TYR A 465 -8.08 -0.46 16.52
N THR A 466 -7.53 -1.45 15.81
CA THR A 466 -6.23 -2.03 16.15
C THR A 466 -5.14 -0.95 16.15
N SER A 467 -4.47 -0.79 17.30
CA SER A 467 -3.32 0.09 17.44
C SER A 467 -2.02 -0.67 17.27
N PHE A 468 -1.12 -0.14 16.44
CA PHE A 468 0.26 -0.57 16.28
C PHE A 468 1.13 0.23 17.24
N VAL A 469 1.59 -0.42 18.30
CA VAL A 469 2.36 0.22 19.38
C VAL A 469 3.77 -0.35 19.37
N HIS A 470 4.75 0.52 19.49
CA HIS A 470 6.16 0.16 19.58
C HIS A 470 6.75 0.68 20.87
N PHE A 471 7.72 -0.03 21.41
CA PHE A 471 8.36 0.34 22.66
C PHE A 471 9.57 1.21 22.36
N ALA A 472 9.68 2.36 23.00
CA ALA A 472 10.83 3.25 22.90
C ALA A 472 11.60 3.27 24.22
N THR A 473 12.92 3.11 24.13
CA THR A 473 13.80 3.26 25.29
C THR A 473 14.36 4.68 25.35
N SER A 474 14.31 5.32 26.52
CA SER A 474 15.05 6.56 26.74
C SER A 474 16.50 6.18 27.05
N GLY A 475 17.42 6.58 26.16
CA GLY A 475 18.82 6.17 26.12
C GLY A 475 19.69 6.56 27.32
N ASN A 476 19.37 6.06 28.51
CA ASN A 476 20.26 5.94 29.67
C ASN A 476 20.57 4.47 30.03
N GLY A 477 19.95 3.50 29.33
CA GLY A 477 20.34 2.10 29.40
C GLY A 477 21.45 1.82 28.39
N ALA A 478 22.64 1.48 28.89
CA ALA A 478 23.82 1.14 28.12
C ALA A 478 23.56 0.15 26.97
N LEU A 479 24.50 0.13 26.03
CA LEU A 479 24.74 -0.82 24.94
C LEU A 479 24.96 -2.29 25.42
N GLY A 480 24.20 -2.74 26.42
CA GLY A 480 24.31 -4.03 27.10
C GLY A 480 22.97 -4.77 27.16
N ALA A 481 22.38 -5.04 25.99
CA ALA A 481 21.39 -6.11 25.82
C ALA A 481 21.67 -6.85 24.50
N ALA A 482 22.95 -7.04 24.19
CA ALA A 482 23.37 -8.17 23.39
C ALA A 482 23.48 -9.37 24.34
N GLU A 483 22.99 -10.53 23.91
CA GLU A 483 22.83 -11.78 24.66
C GLU A 483 21.61 -11.87 25.57
N GLN A 484 20.46 -12.17 24.95
CA GLN A 484 19.62 -13.27 25.45
C GLN A 484 18.75 -13.81 24.29
N SER A 485 19.42 -14.49 23.36
CA SER A 485 18.78 -15.51 22.52
C SER A 485 19.50 -16.82 22.78
N THR A 486 19.13 -17.52 23.85
CA THR A 486 19.44 -18.95 23.96
C THR A 486 18.68 -19.65 22.83
N PRO A 487 19.37 -20.33 21.90
CA PRO A 487 18.67 -21.20 20.97
C PRO A 487 18.12 -22.37 21.78
N LEU A 488 16.81 -22.63 21.69
CA LEU A 488 16.25 -23.91 22.10
C LEU A 488 16.91 -24.98 21.23
N SER A 489 17.98 -25.57 21.77
CA SER A 489 18.66 -26.74 21.25
C SER A 489 17.64 -27.87 21.21
N GLY A 490 17.23 -28.24 20.00
CA GLY A 490 16.52 -29.48 19.73
C GLY A 490 17.37 -30.64 20.22
N ARG A 491 16.91 -31.30 21.28
CA ARG A 491 17.48 -32.57 21.73
C ARG A 491 17.14 -33.62 20.69
N LYS A 492 18.15 -34.10 19.97
CA LYS A 492 18.09 -35.38 19.27
C LYS A 492 17.74 -36.47 20.27
N ARG A 493 16.61 -37.13 20.08
CA ARG A 493 16.49 -38.60 20.02
C ARG A 493 15.21 -38.97 19.30
#